data_AF-A0A4Y1VER9-F1
#
_entry.id   AF-A0A4Y1VER9-F1
#
_cell.length_a   1.000
_cell.length_b   1.000
_cell.length_c   1.000
_cell.angle_alpha   90.00
_cell.angle_beta   90.00
_cell.angle_gamma   90.00
#
_symmetry.space_group_name_H-M   'P 1'
#
loop_
_entity.id
_entity.type
_entity.pdbx_description
1 polymer ?
#
loop_
_entity_poly.entity_id
_entity_poly.type
_entity_poly.pdbx_seq_one_letter_code
_entity_poly.pdbx_strand_id
1 'polypeptide(L)'
;MKHMQMIITIVCILYVTASCTTQKVAYRERFEEAKGYALYACIAHMNKFVDSTSVINKDYSGEYFVQLSSLSLEEIIRIKEYVDKECMNYWSISHNPEGNMIAYSTWKFYNSKDLDNFIHKTLRKNIGNNER
;
A
#
# COMPACT_ATOMS: atom_id res chain seq x y z
N MET A 1 -16.49 43.49 19.35
CA MET A 1 -15.56 43.18 18.24
C MET A 1 -14.42 42.24 18.67
N LYS A 2 -13.62 42.54 19.70
CA LYS A 2 -12.50 41.67 20.16
C LYS A 2 -12.92 40.22 20.52
N HIS A 3 -14.02 40.02 21.24
CA HIS A 3 -14.54 38.68 21.56
C HIS A 3 -15.00 37.91 20.32
N MET A 4 -15.66 38.59 19.38
CA MET A 4 -16.13 37.97 18.13
C MET A 4 -14.95 37.53 17.27
N GLN A 5 -13.90 38.36 17.19
CA GLN A 5 -12.63 38.02 16.53
C GLN A 5 -11.95 36.83 17.18
N MET A 6 -11.92 36.77 18.52
CA MET A 6 -11.31 35.65 19.26
C MET A 6 -12.04 34.32 19.02
N ILE A 7 -13.38 34.35 18.99
CA ILE A 7 -14.21 33.17 18.70
C ILE A 7 -13.93 32.67 17.27
N ILE A 8 -13.88 33.58 16.29
CA ILE A 8 -13.55 33.22 14.90
C ILE A 8 -12.17 32.57 14.82
N THR A 9 -11.15 33.15 15.47
CA THR A 9 -9.80 32.58 15.47
C THR A 9 -9.76 31.18 16.09
N ILE A 10 -10.44 30.95 17.22
CA ILE A 10 -10.49 29.64 17.88
C ILE A 10 -11.19 28.61 16.97
N VAL A 11 -12.31 28.97 16.34
CA VAL A 11 -13.02 28.10 15.41
C VAL A 11 -12.15 27.76 14.20
N CYS A 12 -11.43 28.73 13.64
CA CYS A 12 -10.49 28.48 12.54
C CYS A 12 -9.36 27.52 12.94
N ILE A 13 -8.78 27.68 14.14
CA ILE A 13 -7.74 26.78 14.64
C ILE A 13 -8.28 25.36 14.80
N LEU A 14 -9.46 25.20 15.41
CA LEU A 14 -10.10 23.89 15.59
C LEU A 14 -10.43 23.21 14.25
N TYR A 15 -10.88 23.99 13.26
CA TYR A 15 -11.19 23.48 11.93
C TYR A 15 -9.92 22.98 11.21
N VAL A 16 -8.82 23.74 11.29
CA VAL A 16 -7.54 23.36 10.67
C VAL A 16 -6.96 22.12 11.33
N THR A 17 -6.98 22.02 12.67
CA THR A 17 -6.47 20.84 13.37
C THR A 17 -7.28 19.59 13.07
N ALA A 18 -8.62 19.69 13.09
CA ALA A 18 -9.50 18.59 12.72
C ALA A 18 -9.25 18.10 11.28
N SER A 19 -9.17 19.03 10.32
CA SER A 19 -8.92 18.70 8.91
C SER A 19 -7.58 17.99 8.70
N CYS A 20 -6.53 18.47 9.38
CA CYS A 20 -5.19 17.87 9.33
C CYS A 20 -5.19 16.44 9.91
N THR A 21 -5.89 16.22 11.04
CA THR A 21 -5.98 14.88 11.63
C THR A 21 -6.70 13.89 10.72
N THR A 22 -7.80 14.31 10.07
CA THR A 22 -8.55 13.45 9.15
C THR A 22 -7.72 13.08 7.92
N GLN A 23 -6.99 14.04 7.33
CA GLN A 23 -6.10 13.75 6.20
C GLN A 23 -4.98 12.77 6.58
N LYS A 24 -4.41 12.89 7.79
CA LYS A 24 -3.39 11.97 8.27
C LYS A 24 -3.91 10.55 8.48
N VAL A 25 -5.13 10.41 9.00
CA VAL A 25 -5.79 9.10 9.17
C VAL A 25 -6.09 8.47 7.81
N ALA A 26 -6.73 9.22 6.91
CA ALA A 26 -7.03 8.74 5.56
C ALA A 26 -5.77 8.34 4.77
N TYR A 27 -4.69 9.12 4.89
CA TYR A 27 -3.40 8.77 4.27
C TYR A 27 -2.83 7.46 4.84
N ARG A 28 -2.93 7.27 6.15
CA ARG A 28 -2.44 6.04 6.80
C ARG A 28 -3.23 4.82 6.32
N GLU A 29 -4.55 4.91 6.26
CA GLU A 29 -5.40 3.83 5.75
C GLU A 29 -5.03 3.48 4.30
N ARG A 30 -4.88 4.47 3.43
CA ARG A 30 -4.39 4.29 2.05
C ARG A 30 -3.02 3.63 1.96
N PHE A 31 -2.13 4.00 2.87
CA PHE A 31 -0.80 3.39 2.94
C PHE A 31 -0.88 1.90 3.31
N GLU A 32 -1.68 1.55 4.33
CA GLU A 32 -1.90 0.16 4.73
C GLU A 32 -2.58 -0.66 3.61
N GLU A 33 -3.55 -0.09 2.90
CA GLU A 33 -4.17 -0.73 1.73
C GLU A 33 -3.16 -0.99 0.61
N ALA A 34 -2.32 0.00 0.29
CA ALA A 34 -1.26 -0.16 -0.71
C ALA A 34 -0.24 -1.24 -0.31
N LYS A 35 0.13 -1.30 0.98
CA LYS A 35 0.99 -2.35 1.55
C LYS A 35 0.34 -3.72 1.47
N GLY A 36 -0.95 -3.81 1.79
CA GLY A 36 -1.73 -5.03 1.71
C GLY A 36 -1.84 -5.55 0.27
N TYR A 37 -2.10 -4.67 -0.70
CA TYR A 37 -2.13 -5.04 -2.11
C TYR A 37 -0.75 -5.52 -2.60
N ALA A 38 0.32 -4.81 -2.23
CA ALA A 38 1.69 -5.21 -2.56
C ALA A 38 2.05 -6.59 -1.98
N LEU A 39 1.60 -6.87 -0.75
CA LEU A 39 1.76 -8.16 -0.10
C LEU A 39 1.08 -9.28 -0.91
N TYR A 40 -0.19 -9.11 -1.24
CA TYR A 40 -0.94 -10.06 -2.06
C TYR A 40 -0.24 -10.30 -3.42
N ALA A 41 0.12 -9.22 -4.13
CA ALA A 41 0.76 -9.32 -5.43
C ALA A 41 2.11 -10.06 -5.35
N CYS A 42 2.88 -9.85 -4.29
CA CYS A 42 4.16 -10.53 -4.07
C CYS A 42 3.96 -12.04 -3.86
N ILE A 43 2.98 -12.43 -3.03
CA ILE A 43 2.66 -13.84 -2.80
C ILE A 43 2.21 -14.50 -4.11
N ALA A 44 1.34 -13.85 -4.88
CA ALA A 44 0.88 -14.36 -6.17
C ALA A 44 2.03 -14.51 -7.16
N HIS A 45 2.90 -13.52 -7.27
CA HIS A 45 4.06 -13.55 -8.16
C HIS A 45 5.02 -14.68 -7.79
N MET A 46 5.39 -14.81 -6.51
CA MET A 46 6.31 -15.85 -6.05
C MET A 46 5.72 -17.26 -6.16
N ASN A 47 4.42 -17.45 -5.90
CA ASN A 47 3.77 -18.74 -6.12
C ASN A 47 3.84 -19.12 -7.60
N LYS A 48 3.51 -18.19 -8.50
CA LYS A 48 3.59 -18.42 -9.95
C LYS A 48 5.03 -18.70 -10.42
N PHE A 49 6.02 -18.09 -9.79
CA PHE A 49 7.43 -18.35 -10.07
C PHE A 49 7.85 -19.78 -9.68
N VAL A 50 7.41 -20.26 -8.53
CA VAL A 50 7.70 -21.63 -8.05
C VAL A 50 6.90 -22.68 -8.84
N ASP A 51 5.63 -22.42 -9.08
CA ASP A 51 4.74 -23.25 -9.87
C ASP A 51 3.83 -22.36 -10.72
N SER A 52 4.08 -22.34 -12.03
CA SER A 52 3.34 -21.51 -12.98
C SER A 52 1.85 -21.85 -13.09
N THR A 53 1.45 -23.04 -12.65
CA THR A 53 0.05 -23.49 -12.59
C THR A 53 -0.59 -23.22 -11.23
N SER A 54 0.20 -22.78 -10.25
CA SER A 54 -0.28 -22.44 -8.92
C SER A 54 -1.24 -21.25 -9.00
N VAL A 55 -2.46 -21.51 -8.52
CA VAL A 55 -3.45 -20.51 -8.19
C VAL A 55 -3.54 -20.48 -6.69
N ILE A 56 -3.47 -19.29 -6.08
CA ILE A 56 -3.77 -19.14 -4.66
C ILE A 56 -5.28 -19.42 -4.50
N ASN A 57 -5.60 -20.66 -4.15
CA ASN A 57 -6.95 -21.19 -4.23
C ASN A 57 -7.91 -20.40 -3.34
N LYS A 58 -8.99 -19.87 -3.93
CA LYS A 58 -10.04 -19.09 -3.26
C LYS A 58 -9.55 -17.85 -2.51
N ASP A 59 -8.39 -17.29 -2.89
CA ASP A 59 -7.91 -16.05 -2.29
C ASP A 59 -8.53 -14.81 -2.95
N TYR A 60 -9.52 -14.24 -2.27
CA TYR A 60 -10.23 -13.02 -2.70
C TYR A 60 -9.48 -11.73 -2.30
N SER A 61 -8.35 -11.82 -1.60
CA SER A 61 -7.67 -10.64 -1.04
C SER A 61 -7.25 -9.65 -2.14
N GLY A 62 -6.83 -10.16 -3.31
CA GLY A 62 -6.51 -9.31 -4.45
C GLY A 62 -7.70 -8.50 -4.96
N GLU A 63 -8.85 -9.17 -5.12
CA GLU A 63 -10.10 -8.54 -5.58
C GLU A 63 -10.64 -7.53 -4.56
N TYR A 64 -10.50 -7.85 -3.26
CA TYR A 64 -10.82 -6.92 -2.17
C TYR A 64 -10.10 -5.58 -2.36
N PHE A 65 -8.78 -5.56 -2.60
CA PHE A 65 -8.06 -4.30 -2.78
C PHE A 65 -8.50 -3.56 -4.05
N VAL A 66 -8.83 -4.27 -5.13
CA VAL A 66 -9.29 -3.63 -6.37
C VAL A 66 -10.69 -3.00 -6.23
N GLN A 67 -11.58 -3.64 -5.47
CA GLN A 67 -12.99 -3.24 -5.39
C GLN A 67 -13.31 -2.36 -4.19
N LEU A 68 -12.64 -2.57 -3.06
CA LEU A 68 -13.05 -2.04 -1.76
C LEU A 68 -11.99 -1.14 -1.11
N SER A 69 -10.79 -1.03 -1.67
CA SER A 69 -9.81 -0.07 -1.18
C SER A 69 -10.07 1.34 -1.69
N SER A 70 -9.45 2.32 -1.04
CA SER A 70 -9.43 3.72 -1.46
C SER A 70 -8.27 4.05 -2.43
N LEU A 71 -7.65 3.02 -3.01
CA LEU A 71 -6.64 3.16 -4.06
C LEU A 71 -7.30 3.37 -5.42
N SER A 72 -6.71 4.26 -6.22
CA SER A 72 -7.06 4.40 -7.62
C SER A 72 -6.52 3.24 -8.45
N LEU A 73 -7.15 2.97 -9.60
CA LEU A 73 -6.68 1.95 -10.55
C LEU A 73 -5.23 2.20 -10.99
N GLU A 74 -4.82 3.46 -11.19
CA GLU A 74 -3.43 3.79 -11.55
C GLU A 74 -2.45 3.42 -10.44
N GLU A 75 -2.78 3.68 -9.17
CA GLU A 75 -1.94 3.29 -8.03
C GLU A 75 -1.81 1.77 -7.94
N ILE A 76 -2.92 1.05 -8.10
CA ILE A 76 -2.95 -0.42 -8.11
C ILE A 76 -2.03 -0.96 -9.21
N ILE A 77 -2.18 -0.48 -10.45
CA ILE A 77 -1.35 -0.90 -11.59
C ILE A 77 0.14 -0.66 -11.28
N ARG A 78 0.49 0.53 -10.80
CA ARG A 78 1.88 0.91 -10.54
C ARG A 78 2.49 0.12 -9.38
N ILE A 79 1.71 -0.16 -8.33
CA ILE A 79 2.15 -1.04 -7.23
C ILE A 79 2.41 -2.44 -7.77
N LYS A 80 1.49 -2.99 -8.58
CA LYS A 80 1.68 -4.31 -9.18
C LYS A 80 2.93 -4.38 -10.05
N GLU A 81 3.14 -3.42 -10.94
CA GLU A 81 4.33 -3.35 -11.80
C GLU A 81 5.63 -3.30 -11.00
N TYR A 82 5.65 -2.52 -9.91
CA TYR A 82 6.80 -2.46 -9.02
C TYR A 82 7.06 -3.80 -8.33
N VAL A 83 6.01 -4.44 -7.81
CA VAL A 83 6.10 -5.76 -7.17
C VAL A 83 6.63 -6.81 -8.15
N ASP A 84 6.05 -6.89 -9.36
CA ASP A 84 6.45 -7.83 -10.40
C ASP A 84 7.94 -7.70 -10.77
N LYS A 85 8.49 -6.49 -10.67
CA LYS A 85 9.89 -6.20 -10.98
C LYS A 85 10.84 -6.46 -9.81
N GLU A 86 10.46 -6.09 -8.60
CA GLU A 86 11.40 -5.96 -7.48
C GLU A 86 11.27 -7.07 -6.42
N CYS A 87 10.12 -7.75 -6.31
CA CYS A 87 9.88 -8.66 -5.19
C CYS A 87 10.83 -9.87 -5.18
N MET A 88 11.28 -10.32 -6.36
CA MET A 88 12.20 -11.44 -6.48
C MET A 88 13.62 -11.13 -5.96
N ASN A 89 13.98 -9.85 -5.82
CA ASN A 89 15.24 -9.44 -5.17
C ASN A 89 15.29 -9.85 -3.68
N TYR A 90 14.13 -10.16 -3.10
CA TYR A 90 13.98 -10.57 -1.71
C TYR A 90 13.83 -12.09 -1.56
N TRP A 91 13.98 -12.88 -2.64
CA TRP A 91 13.89 -14.33 -2.58
C TRP A 91 14.89 -14.94 -1.58
N SER A 92 14.48 -16.01 -0.91
CA SER A 92 15.31 -16.76 0.03
C SER A 92 15.36 -18.21 -0.40
N ILE A 93 16.50 -18.86 -0.18
CA ILE A 93 16.70 -20.25 -0.56
C ILE A 93 16.40 -21.13 0.65
N SER A 94 15.59 -22.17 0.45
CA SER A 94 15.31 -23.18 1.46
C SER A 94 16.52 -24.11 1.61
N HIS A 95 16.87 -24.48 2.86
CA HIS A 95 17.82 -25.56 3.11
C HIS A 95 17.20 -26.96 2.92
N ASN A 96 15.87 -27.04 2.87
CA ASN A 96 15.14 -28.25 2.49
C ASN A 96 14.88 -28.21 0.97
N PRO A 97 15.37 -29.19 0.17
CA PRO A 97 15.19 -29.20 -1.28
C PRO A 97 13.73 -29.32 -1.74
N GLU A 98 12.82 -29.81 -0.88
CA GLU A 98 11.39 -29.89 -1.18
C GLU A 98 10.61 -28.63 -0.70
N GLY A 99 11.27 -27.74 0.03
CA GLY A 99 10.66 -26.55 0.62
C GLY A 99 10.82 -25.30 -0.23
N ASN A 100 9.83 -24.41 -0.18
CA ASN A 100 9.96 -23.03 -0.65
C ASN A 100 10.00 -22.05 0.54
N MET A 101 10.47 -20.83 0.29
CA MET A 101 10.57 -19.77 1.30
C MET A 101 9.66 -18.59 0.94
N ILE A 102 8.50 -18.83 0.32
CA ILE A 102 7.62 -17.76 -0.18
C ILE A 102 7.19 -16.84 0.97
N ALA A 103 6.72 -17.41 2.09
CA ALA A 103 6.26 -16.62 3.24
C ALA A 103 7.37 -15.72 3.80
N TYR A 104 8.58 -16.27 4.00
CA TYR A 104 9.71 -15.50 4.52
C TYR A 104 10.22 -14.44 3.53
N SER A 105 10.30 -14.79 2.24
CA SER A 105 10.73 -13.86 1.18
C SER A 105 9.75 -12.70 1.03
N THR A 106 8.46 -13.02 1.05
CA THR A 106 7.37 -12.03 1.06
C THR A 106 7.45 -11.14 2.29
N TRP A 107 7.68 -11.71 3.49
CA TRP A 107 7.83 -10.92 4.72
C TRP A 107 9.02 -9.95 4.63
N LYS A 108 10.16 -10.35 4.04
CA LYS A 108 11.30 -9.45 3.82
C LYS A 108 10.94 -8.30 2.87
N PHE A 109 10.29 -8.59 1.75
CA PHE A 109 9.85 -7.56 0.81
C PHE A 109 8.84 -6.61 1.47
N TYR A 110 7.86 -7.16 2.20
CA TYR A 110 6.86 -6.40 2.94
C TYR A 110 7.51 -5.47 3.97
N ASN A 111 8.58 -5.85 4.65
CA ASN A 111 9.24 -4.97 5.63
C ASN A 111 10.35 -4.08 5.01
N SER A 112 10.48 -4.06 3.68
CA SER A 112 11.55 -3.30 3.03
C SER A 112 11.25 -1.80 3.01
N LYS A 113 12.31 -1.01 3.25
CA LYS A 113 12.26 0.45 3.09
C LYS A 113 11.99 0.85 1.64
N ASP A 114 12.42 0.03 0.68
CA ASP A 114 12.22 0.30 -0.74
C ASP A 114 10.73 0.29 -1.09
N LEU A 115 9.98 -0.71 -0.59
CA LEU A 115 8.53 -0.76 -0.75
C LEU A 115 7.84 0.42 -0.08
N ASP A 116 8.22 0.76 1.16
CA ASP A 116 7.64 1.90 1.89
C ASP A 116 7.86 3.21 1.13
N ASN A 117 9.09 3.45 0.68
CA ASN A 117 9.45 4.65 -0.09
C ASN A 117 8.70 4.72 -1.42
N PHE A 118 8.58 3.58 -2.11
CA PHE A 118 7.82 3.49 -3.35
C PHE A 118 6.34 3.84 -3.14
N ILE A 119 5.69 3.25 -2.13
CA ILE A 119 4.28 3.52 -1.83
C ILE A 119 4.09 4.99 -1.46
N HIS A 120 4.94 5.55 -0.60
CA HIS A 120 4.87 6.97 -0.26
C HIS A 120 4.93 7.88 -1.50
N LYS A 121 5.83 7.58 -2.45
CA LYS A 121 5.96 8.33 -3.70
C LYS A 121 4.73 8.16 -4.60
N THR A 122 4.20 6.95 -4.69
CA THR A 122 3.04 6.63 -5.52
C THR A 122 1.78 7.34 -5.03
N LEU A 123 1.49 7.28 -3.71
CA LEU A 123 0.32 7.94 -3.12
C LEU A 123 0.40 9.47 -3.15
N ARG A 124 1.60 10.06 -3.01
CA ARG A 124 1.78 11.53 -3.07
C ARG A 124 1.52 12.10 -4.47
N LYS A 125 1.89 11.37 -5.52
CA LYS A 125 1.80 11.86 -6.91
C LYS A 125 0.34 12.03 -7.36
N ASN A 126 -0.58 11.21 -6.83
CA ASN A 126 -1.99 11.26 -7.23
C ASN A 126 -2.83 12.29 -6.48
N ILE A 127 -2.41 12.71 -5.27
CA ILE A 127 -3.06 13.84 -4.58
C ILE A 127 -2.93 15.14 -5.40
N GLY A 128 -1.77 15.37 -6.03
CA GLY A 128 -1.52 16.57 -6.84
C GLY A 128 -2.22 16.60 -8.22
N ASN A 129 -2.77 15.48 -8.68
CA ASN A 129 -3.50 15.41 -9.95
C ASN A 129 -5.02 15.66 -9.80
N ASN A 130 -5.56 15.53 -8.58
CA ASN A 130 -6.98 15.84 -8.29
C ASN A 130 -7.23 17.34 -8.03
N GLU A 131 -6.19 18.18 -8.07
CA GLU A 131 -6.27 19.64 -7.87
C GLU A 131 -6.04 20.44 -9.17
N ARG A 132 -6.11 19.80 -10.35
CA ARG A 132 -6.07 20.43 -11.67
C ARG A 132 -7.32 20.12 -12.48
#